data_AF-S8EV69-F1
#
_entry.id   AF-S8EV69-F1
#
_cell.length_a   1.000
_cell.length_b   1.000
_cell.length_c   1.000
_cell.angle_alpha   90.00
_cell.angle_beta   90.00
_cell.angle_gamma   90.00
#
_symmetry.space_group_name_H-M   'P 1'
#
loop_
_entity.id
_entity.type
_entity.pdbx_description
1 polymer ?
#
loop_
_entity_poly.entity_id
_entity_poly.type
_entity_poly.pdbx_seq_one_letter_code
_entity_poly.pdbx_strand_id
1 'polypeptide(L)'
;MAAPGLPQPGSLSTLAGYPSSTYSSQNSPFFPSADRGGRMTLEEIKRDFTKHKLECPDTMWREPQPEQVQGLYSFAIESIFGLTVNDVRIEEVTGDVRSCLPSIDSLQFLSQDGRLHAKAIGNLRFIRLCQRLNRVLGLPEFSRETFASPTASGVQRFASAVCMLLRLRESLCRQFESQIQQRASLQQSLQKLSQNAQLVEQELLRFRAERQTQQPLAQRQKQQQSELEEELRQRHSELGALMEEFKERQAVHGRLELELGDLVLELMNLKQEREELHDQVVHSPEKLMERRDELRVQQKHLDAQLQELENLAASQQKLLLAFAKAVKKAKKAMEILSAHRDQVLAPHLGFRSDMRTREKLFRELGEQKEQLSKAVQDLQAEREELARQLEDQERKKDEEETELRGHLARAKREVEERKKALADQQDMTAAFLREAEKLEEKLAEQKQRHKLLVDAIEEEIQKVYAAFLTYVSQMQFIRSQMPLSLDLSQSASFLAEHSEKTHRGSPLACEREENDDFLASLLAESSPSSLGEEKENLPQSRPTAAADAERRLADFSPEKGRKRLSCLDEETEEEARMHERERESDRLFPAAREPREDGDFPMYGHAE
;
A
#
# COMPACT_ATOMS: atom_id res chain seq x y z
N MET A 1 32.87 -18.42 -18.92
CA MET A 1 32.23 -17.59 -19.95
C MET A 1 31.53 -16.45 -19.24
N ALA A 2 31.86 -15.21 -19.59
CA ALA A 2 31.42 -14.02 -18.88
C ALA A 2 29.89 -13.90 -18.91
N ALA A 3 29.28 -13.81 -17.72
CA ALA A 3 27.85 -13.59 -17.58
C ALA A 3 27.48 -12.19 -18.12
N PRO A 4 26.40 -12.06 -18.92
CA PRO A 4 26.00 -10.79 -19.51
C PRO A 4 25.55 -9.82 -18.42
N GLY A 5 26.12 -8.61 -18.44
CA GLY A 5 25.78 -7.54 -17.52
C GLY A 5 24.31 -7.19 -17.61
N LEU A 6 23.60 -7.38 -16.49
CA LEU A 6 22.27 -6.83 -16.29
C LEU A 6 22.36 -5.29 -16.36
N PRO A 7 21.50 -4.63 -17.15
CA PRO A 7 21.51 -3.19 -17.32
C PRO A 7 21.16 -2.51 -15.99
N GLN A 8 22.01 -1.58 -15.57
CA GLN A 8 21.74 -0.72 -14.42
C GLN A 8 20.39 -0.02 -14.61
N PRO A 9 19.50 -0.06 -13.60
CA PRO A 9 18.28 0.72 -13.63
C PRO A 9 18.67 2.20 -13.66
N GLY A 10 18.33 2.85 -14.78
CA GLY A 10 18.49 4.29 -14.95
C GLY A 10 17.87 5.01 -13.76
N SER A 11 18.68 5.87 -13.15
CA SER A 11 18.32 6.80 -12.10
C SER A 11 17.10 7.62 -12.51
N LEU A 12 15.93 7.24 -12.00
CA LEU A 12 14.75 8.09 -11.97
C LEU A 12 14.91 9.11 -10.82
N SER A 13 15.96 9.92 -10.90
CA SER A 13 16.25 11.01 -9.96
C SER A 13 16.15 12.35 -10.68
N THR A 14 14.94 12.67 -11.14
CA THR A 14 14.53 14.03 -11.52
C THR A 14 13.13 14.30 -10.96
N LEU A 15 12.95 14.03 -9.67
CA LEU A 15 11.86 14.65 -8.93
C LEU A 15 12.27 16.10 -8.68
N ALA A 16 11.64 16.97 -9.47
CA ALA A 16 11.79 18.41 -9.47
C ALA A 16 11.88 18.96 -8.05
N GLY A 17 13.01 19.61 -7.77
CA GLY A 17 13.23 20.36 -6.54
C GLY A 17 12.09 21.35 -6.34
N TYR A 18 11.35 21.17 -5.26
CA TYR A 18 10.37 22.11 -4.79
C TYR A 18 11.08 23.41 -4.39
N PRO A 19 10.81 24.56 -5.03
CA PRO A 19 11.24 25.83 -4.48
C PRO A 19 10.51 26.02 -3.15
N SER A 20 11.28 25.96 -2.07
CA SER A 20 10.85 26.41 -0.75
C SER A 20 10.56 27.91 -0.83
N SER A 21 9.33 28.25 -1.18
CA SER A 21 8.81 29.61 -1.07
C SER A 21 8.74 29.96 0.40
N THR A 22 9.81 30.60 0.85
CA THR A 22 9.91 31.26 2.13
C THR A 22 8.80 32.30 2.22
N TYR A 23 7.79 31.99 3.05
CA TYR A 23 6.75 32.94 3.44
C TYR A 23 7.41 34.06 4.26
N SER A 24 7.89 35.08 3.56
CA SER A 24 8.24 36.35 4.19
C SER A 24 6.95 36.98 4.68
N SER A 25 6.85 37.12 5.99
CA SER A 25 5.72 37.63 6.76
C SER A 25 5.46 39.13 6.55
N GLN A 26 6.21 39.80 5.69
CA GLN A 26 6.02 41.22 5.39
C GLN A 26 4.99 41.51 4.29
N ASN A 27 4.52 40.51 3.56
CA ASN A 27 3.40 40.68 2.63
C ASN A 27 2.54 39.43 2.71
N SER A 28 1.65 39.36 3.70
CA SER A 28 0.49 38.47 3.58
C SER A 28 -0.27 38.91 2.32
N PRO A 29 -0.24 38.15 1.21
CA PRO A 29 -1.00 38.52 0.02
C PRO A 29 -2.50 38.28 0.27
N PHE A 30 -2.85 37.73 1.44
CA PHE A 30 -4.17 37.20 1.74
C PHE A 30 -5.15 38.25 2.25
N PHE A 31 -4.66 39.40 2.70
CA PHE A 31 -5.51 40.54 3.05
C PHE A 31 -4.94 41.78 2.37
N PRO A 32 -5.46 42.21 1.22
CA PRO A 32 -5.11 43.51 0.69
C PRO A 32 -5.42 44.54 1.78
N SER A 33 -4.40 45.29 2.20
CA SER A 33 -4.56 46.51 2.99
C SER A 33 -5.74 47.30 2.42
N ALA A 34 -6.66 47.72 3.30
CA ALA A 34 -7.99 48.21 2.93
C ALA A 34 -8.01 49.33 1.88
N ASP A 35 -6.89 50.01 1.64
CA ASP A 35 -6.75 51.09 0.67
C ASP A 35 -6.12 50.71 -0.68
N ARG A 36 -5.59 49.49 -0.86
CA ARG A 36 -5.06 49.02 -2.16
C ARG A 36 -5.73 47.75 -2.71
N GLY A 37 -6.89 47.37 -2.17
CA GLY A 37 -7.74 46.38 -2.82
C GLY A 37 -8.21 46.95 -4.16
N GLY A 38 -7.66 46.45 -5.28
CA GLY A 38 -8.14 46.76 -6.61
C GLY A 38 -9.65 46.55 -6.63
N ARG A 39 -10.42 47.63 -6.58
CA ARG A 39 -11.88 47.56 -6.51
C ARG A 39 -12.31 46.82 -7.76
N MET A 40 -12.93 45.65 -7.59
CA MET A 40 -13.49 44.93 -8.72
C MET A 40 -14.44 45.87 -9.46
N THR A 41 -14.32 45.89 -10.78
CA THR A 41 -15.25 46.66 -11.59
C THR A 41 -16.66 46.10 -11.42
N LEU A 42 -17.68 46.96 -11.61
CA LEU A 42 -19.07 46.53 -11.49
C LEU A 42 -19.39 45.36 -12.44
N GLU A 43 -18.78 45.33 -13.62
CA GLU A 43 -18.93 44.25 -14.60
C GLU A 43 -18.31 42.93 -14.11
N GLU A 44 -17.15 42.99 -13.45
CA GLU A 44 -16.54 41.80 -12.85
C GLU A 44 -17.39 41.23 -11.70
N ILE A 45 -17.95 42.11 -10.84
CA ILE A 45 -18.84 41.68 -9.75
C ILE A 45 -20.06 40.97 -10.32
N LYS A 46 -20.72 41.58 -11.32
CA LYS A 46 -21.89 40.96 -11.98
C LYS A 46 -21.55 39.60 -12.57
N ARG A 47 -20.43 39.50 -13.29
CA ARG A 47 -19.97 38.24 -13.91
C ARG A 47 -19.72 37.14 -12.87
N ASP A 48 -19.09 37.49 -11.75
CA ASP A 48 -18.83 36.54 -10.66
C ASP A 48 -20.14 36.09 -9.98
N PHE A 49 -21.07 36.99 -9.73
CA PHE A 49 -22.37 36.63 -9.18
C PHE A 49 -23.20 35.77 -10.13
N THR A 50 -23.16 36.03 -11.45
CA THR A 50 -23.77 35.14 -12.44
C THR A 50 -23.16 33.74 -12.41
N LYS A 51 -21.84 33.61 -12.21
CA LYS A 51 -21.16 32.32 -12.06
C LYS A 51 -21.67 31.53 -10.84
N HIS A 52 -21.98 32.23 -9.76
CA HIS A 52 -22.60 31.64 -8.56
C HIS A 52 -24.14 31.61 -8.61
N LYS A 53 -24.75 31.81 -9.78
CA LYS A 53 -26.21 31.78 -10.01
C LYS A 53 -27.01 32.83 -9.22
N LEU A 54 -26.39 33.96 -8.89
CA LEU A 54 -27.06 35.11 -8.28
C LEU A 54 -27.35 36.18 -9.34
N GLU A 55 -28.63 36.46 -9.57
CA GLU A 55 -29.07 37.56 -10.43
C GLU A 55 -29.24 38.84 -9.61
N CYS A 56 -28.53 39.91 -10.00
CA CYS A 56 -28.57 41.20 -9.32
C CYS A 56 -29.15 42.26 -10.27
N PRO A 57 -30.34 42.84 -9.99
CA PRO A 57 -30.93 43.87 -10.84
C PRO A 57 -30.06 45.13 -10.89
N ASP A 58 -30.10 45.86 -12.01
CA ASP A 58 -29.29 47.07 -12.20
C ASP A 58 -29.57 48.17 -11.16
N THR A 59 -30.79 48.18 -10.61
CA THR A 59 -31.21 49.10 -9.54
C THR A 59 -30.39 48.92 -8.26
N MET A 60 -29.96 47.70 -7.95
CA MET A 60 -29.17 47.39 -6.75
C MET A 60 -27.86 48.19 -6.68
N TRP A 61 -27.30 48.56 -7.82
CA TRP A 61 -25.98 49.22 -7.91
C TRP A 61 -26.05 50.74 -7.94
N ARG A 62 -27.21 51.31 -8.27
CA ARG A 62 -27.44 52.76 -8.32
C ARG A 62 -28.22 53.23 -7.10
N GLU A 63 -29.31 52.54 -6.79
CA GLU A 63 -30.24 52.86 -5.71
C GLU A 63 -30.70 51.55 -5.02
N PRO A 64 -29.84 50.96 -4.18
CA PRO A 64 -30.10 49.67 -3.56
C PRO A 64 -31.35 49.71 -2.68
N GLN A 65 -32.23 48.71 -2.83
CA GLN A 65 -33.35 48.54 -1.92
C GLN A 65 -32.96 47.64 -0.73
N PRO A 66 -33.50 47.87 0.49
CA PRO A 66 -33.20 47.06 1.68
C PRO A 66 -33.34 45.55 1.45
N GLU A 67 -34.36 45.11 0.73
CA GLU A 67 -34.65 43.70 0.44
C GLU A 67 -33.57 43.08 -0.45
N GLN A 68 -33.10 43.85 -1.44
CA GLN A 68 -32.03 43.42 -2.35
C GLN A 68 -30.72 43.23 -1.59
N VAL A 69 -30.39 44.16 -0.68
CA VAL A 69 -29.17 44.06 0.15
C VAL A 69 -29.28 42.90 1.15
N GLN A 70 -30.45 42.69 1.76
CA GLN A 70 -30.68 41.52 2.61
C GLN A 70 -30.54 40.20 1.83
N GLY A 71 -31.05 40.15 0.60
CA GLY A 71 -30.87 39.01 -0.30
C GLY A 71 -29.39 38.74 -0.60
N LEU A 72 -28.62 39.81 -0.85
CA LEU A 72 -27.19 39.72 -1.11
C LEU A 72 -26.40 39.20 0.11
N TYR A 73 -26.72 39.68 1.31
CA TYR A 73 -26.14 39.14 2.56
C TYR A 73 -26.55 37.69 2.80
N SER A 74 -27.80 37.32 2.50
CA SER A 74 -28.28 35.94 2.64
C SER A 74 -27.50 34.99 1.73
N PHE A 75 -27.35 35.37 0.46
CA PHE A 75 -26.50 34.65 -0.49
C PHE A 75 -25.05 34.52 -0.01
N ALA A 76 -24.48 35.61 0.52
CA ALA A 76 -23.10 35.61 0.99
C ALA A 76 -22.92 34.72 2.23
N ILE A 77 -23.89 34.72 3.16
CA ILE A 77 -23.92 33.82 4.33
C ILE A 77 -23.97 32.36 3.88
N GLU A 78 -24.83 32.03 2.92
CA GLU A 78 -24.93 30.69 2.36
C GLU A 78 -23.62 30.27 1.67
N SER A 79 -23.06 31.15 0.84
CA SER A 79 -21.86 30.84 0.06
C SER A 79 -20.59 30.74 0.92
N ILE A 80 -20.46 31.58 1.95
CA ILE A 80 -19.22 31.68 2.75
C ILE A 80 -19.29 30.79 4.00
N PHE A 81 -20.43 30.75 4.69
CA PHE A 81 -20.58 29.94 5.90
C PHE A 81 -21.26 28.58 5.66
N GLY A 82 -21.83 28.34 4.47
CA GLY A 82 -22.59 27.11 4.21
C GLY A 82 -23.90 27.04 5.01
N LEU A 83 -24.43 28.20 5.42
CA LEU A 83 -25.65 28.28 6.23
C LEU A 83 -26.81 28.73 5.36
N THR A 84 -27.84 27.89 5.24
CA THR A 84 -29.03 28.20 4.45
C THR A 84 -30.00 29.08 5.23
N VAL A 85 -31.01 29.66 4.55
CA VAL A 85 -32.10 30.40 5.22
C VAL A 85 -32.77 29.55 6.31
N ASN A 86 -32.84 28.24 6.12
CA ASN A 86 -33.41 27.30 7.10
C ASN A 86 -32.55 27.17 8.37
N ASP A 87 -31.24 27.42 8.30
CA ASP A 87 -30.36 27.40 9.48
C ASP A 87 -30.39 28.76 10.20
N VAL A 88 -30.52 29.83 9.43
CA VAL A 88 -30.39 31.21 9.91
C VAL A 88 -31.69 31.77 10.47
N ARG A 89 -32.81 31.51 9.79
CA ARG A 89 -34.14 32.04 10.12
C ARG A 89 -35.13 30.90 10.29
N ILE A 90 -34.71 29.82 10.95
CA ILE A 90 -35.53 28.62 11.14
C ILE A 90 -36.86 28.95 11.79
N GLU A 91 -36.89 29.90 12.72
CA GLU A 91 -38.10 30.32 13.44
C GLU A 91 -39.11 31.02 12.51
N GLU A 92 -38.63 31.72 11.48
CA GLU A 92 -39.48 32.34 10.47
C GLU A 92 -40.08 31.30 9.52
N VAL A 93 -39.31 30.27 9.18
CA VAL A 93 -39.73 29.20 8.25
C VAL A 93 -40.63 28.18 8.92
N THR A 94 -40.25 27.72 10.11
CA THR A 94 -40.98 26.70 10.88
C THR A 94 -42.12 27.29 11.72
N GLY A 95 -42.04 28.58 12.06
CA GLY A 95 -42.92 29.20 13.05
C GLY A 95 -42.57 28.84 14.50
N ASP A 96 -41.65 27.90 14.70
CA ASP A 96 -41.22 27.43 16.01
C ASP A 96 -39.98 28.18 16.48
N VAL A 97 -40.12 28.90 17.60
CA VAL A 97 -38.94 29.27 18.37
C VAL A 97 -38.40 27.98 18.95
N ARG A 98 -37.22 27.51 18.50
CA ARG A 98 -36.54 26.34 19.09
C ARG A 98 -36.42 26.56 20.60
N SER A 99 -37.39 26.08 21.36
CA SER A 99 -37.29 25.97 22.79
C SER A 99 -36.29 24.85 23.06
N CYS A 100 -35.41 25.00 24.04
CA CYS A 100 -34.43 23.98 24.41
C CYS A 100 -35.08 22.74 25.06
N LEU A 101 -36.37 22.50 24.84
CA LEU A 101 -37.14 21.40 25.42
C LEU A 101 -37.80 20.58 24.30
N PRO A 102 -37.32 19.37 24.01
CA PRO A 102 -37.93 18.50 23.02
C PRO A 102 -39.15 17.85 23.64
N SER A 103 -40.36 18.41 23.49
CA SER A 103 -41.64 17.67 23.69
C SER A 103 -42.89 18.54 23.63
N ILE A 104 -42.81 19.86 23.74
CA ILE A 104 -44.03 20.67 23.77
C ILE A 104 -44.23 21.25 22.37
N ASP A 105 -45.24 20.74 21.66
CA ASP A 105 -45.92 21.44 20.57
C ASP A 105 -46.43 22.79 21.14
N SER A 106 -45.55 23.76 21.32
CA SER A 106 -45.92 25.13 21.71
C SER A 106 -46.72 25.85 20.60
N LEU A 107 -46.99 25.14 19.50
CA LEU A 107 -47.73 25.51 18.30
C LEU A 107 -49.15 26.06 18.55
N GLN A 108 -49.80 25.74 19.67
CA GLN A 108 -51.17 26.23 19.92
C GLN A 108 -51.28 27.52 20.75
N PHE A 109 -50.18 28.05 21.29
CA PHE A 109 -50.26 29.20 22.21
C PHE A 109 -49.59 30.50 21.72
N LEU A 110 -48.94 30.50 20.56
CA LEU A 110 -48.36 31.74 20.04
C LEU A 110 -49.47 32.60 19.43
N SER A 111 -49.88 33.63 20.17
CA SER A 111 -50.71 34.73 19.67
C SER A 111 -50.07 35.36 18.43
N GLN A 112 -50.77 36.29 17.78
CA GLN A 112 -50.18 37.10 16.71
C GLN A 112 -48.84 37.73 17.14
N ASP A 113 -48.67 38.04 18.43
CA ASP A 113 -47.41 38.52 19.03
C ASP A 113 -46.31 37.45 19.02
N GLY A 114 -46.66 36.18 19.24
CA GLY A 114 -45.71 35.07 19.22
C GLY A 114 -45.05 34.87 17.85
N ARG A 115 -45.79 35.05 16.75
CA ARG A 115 -45.23 35.03 15.39
C ARG A 115 -44.30 36.22 15.14
N LEU A 116 -44.65 37.40 15.68
CA LEU A 116 -43.78 38.59 15.61
C LEU A 116 -42.47 38.36 16.37
N HIS A 117 -42.51 37.68 17.52
CA HIS A 117 -41.32 37.30 18.27
C HIS A 117 -40.45 36.27 17.54
N ALA A 118 -41.04 35.23 16.95
CA ALA A 118 -40.30 34.25 16.14
C ALA A 118 -39.55 34.94 14.99
N LYS A 119 -40.23 35.85 14.27
CA LYS A 119 -39.62 36.69 13.24
C LYS A 119 -38.54 37.62 13.80
N ALA A 120 -38.73 38.21 14.98
CA ALA A 120 -37.70 39.04 15.60
C ALA A 120 -36.44 38.23 15.95
N ILE A 121 -36.60 36.98 16.42
CA ILE A 121 -35.50 36.07 16.76
C ILE A 121 -34.69 35.68 15.52
N GLY A 122 -35.37 35.27 14.43
CA GLY A 122 -34.74 34.95 13.15
C GLY A 122 -33.93 36.14 12.61
N ASN A 123 -34.53 37.33 12.60
CA ASN A 123 -33.85 38.57 12.19
C ASN A 123 -32.66 38.93 13.08
N LEU A 124 -32.74 38.73 14.40
CA LEU A 124 -31.60 38.95 15.30
C LEU A 124 -30.44 38.00 15.00
N ARG A 125 -30.71 36.72 14.75
CA ARG A 125 -29.68 35.74 14.36
C ARG A 125 -29.06 36.12 13.02
N PHE A 126 -29.89 36.49 12.04
CA PHE A 126 -29.43 36.97 10.74
C PHE A 126 -28.51 38.19 10.87
N ILE A 127 -28.87 39.19 11.68
CA ILE A 127 -28.04 40.38 11.92
C ILE A 127 -26.70 40.00 12.55
N ARG A 128 -26.67 39.06 13.52
CA ARG A 128 -25.41 38.57 14.12
C ARG A 128 -24.52 37.87 13.09
N LEU A 129 -25.10 37.13 12.15
CA LEU A 129 -24.35 36.53 11.05
C LEU A 129 -23.84 37.58 10.06
N CYS A 130 -24.61 38.63 9.78
CA CYS A 130 -24.15 39.76 8.96
C CYS A 130 -22.96 40.47 9.63
N GLN A 131 -23.02 40.69 10.95
CA GLN A 131 -21.91 41.22 11.73
C GLN A 131 -20.66 40.33 11.65
N ARG A 132 -20.84 39.02 11.82
CA ARG A 132 -19.75 38.06 11.68
C ARG A 132 -19.18 38.04 10.25
N LEU A 133 -20.04 38.10 9.25
CA LEU A 133 -19.66 38.13 7.84
C LEU A 133 -18.79 39.35 7.53
N ASN A 134 -19.21 40.55 7.96
CA ASN A 134 -18.42 41.76 7.75
C ASN A 134 -17.05 41.67 8.41
N ARG A 135 -16.96 41.10 9.62
CA ARG A 135 -15.67 40.87 10.28
C ARG A 135 -14.77 39.92 9.49
N VAL A 136 -15.32 38.84 8.93
CA VAL A 136 -14.57 37.89 8.08
C VAL A 136 -14.09 38.55 6.79
N LEU A 137 -14.91 39.43 6.20
CA LEU A 137 -14.58 40.16 4.98
C LEU A 137 -13.68 41.39 5.21
N GLY A 138 -13.33 41.71 6.46
CA GLY A 138 -12.55 42.91 6.78
C GLY A 138 -13.30 44.23 6.52
N LEU A 139 -14.63 44.20 6.56
CA LEU A 139 -15.49 45.36 6.37
C LEU A 139 -15.83 46.04 7.70
N PRO A 140 -16.26 47.31 7.70
CA PRO A 140 -16.76 47.99 8.89
C PRO A 140 -17.86 47.19 9.60
N GLU A 141 -17.94 47.36 10.92
CA GLU A 141 -18.91 46.63 11.73
C GLU A 141 -20.34 46.86 11.23
N PHE A 142 -21.07 45.76 11.02
CA PHE A 142 -22.41 45.81 10.47
C PHE A 142 -23.36 46.49 11.45
N SER A 143 -23.97 47.59 11.00
CA SER A 143 -25.03 48.32 11.71
C SER A 143 -26.39 48.08 11.05
N ARG A 144 -27.49 48.23 11.80
CA ARG A 144 -28.85 48.13 11.23
C ARG A 144 -29.12 49.19 10.16
N GLU A 145 -28.42 50.33 10.22
CA GLU A 145 -28.48 51.38 9.20
C GLU A 145 -28.03 50.90 7.81
N THR A 146 -27.18 49.87 7.76
CA THR A 146 -26.74 49.24 6.51
C THR A 146 -27.92 48.70 5.70
N PHE A 147 -28.99 48.24 6.37
CA PHE A 147 -30.25 47.85 5.70
C PHE A 147 -31.27 48.98 5.64
N ALA A 148 -31.32 49.88 6.64
CA ALA A 148 -32.33 50.95 6.67
C ALA A 148 -32.07 52.02 5.58
N SER A 149 -30.80 52.29 5.29
CA SER A 149 -30.36 53.27 4.29
C SER A 149 -29.12 52.73 3.54
N PRO A 150 -29.30 51.71 2.67
CA PRO A 150 -28.18 51.13 1.95
C PRO A 150 -27.58 52.16 0.98
N THR A 151 -26.26 52.27 0.98
CA THR A 151 -25.53 53.15 0.05
C THR A 151 -24.97 52.32 -1.10
N ALA A 152 -25.06 52.84 -2.33
CA ALA A 152 -24.53 52.17 -3.52
C ALA A 152 -23.02 51.81 -3.38
N SER A 153 -22.23 52.73 -2.80
CA SER A 153 -20.82 52.50 -2.52
C SER A 153 -20.58 51.40 -1.48
N GLY A 154 -21.42 51.34 -0.44
CA GLY A 154 -21.37 50.28 0.57
C GLY A 154 -21.71 48.90 0.00
N VAL A 155 -22.75 48.82 -0.82
CA VAL A 155 -23.17 47.57 -1.49
C VAL A 155 -22.09 47.08 -2.45
N GLN A 156 -21.51 47.98 -3.27
CA GLN A 156 -20.40 47.62 -4.16
C GLN A 156 -19.15 47.15 -3.40
N ARG A 157 -18.80 47.81 -2.29
CA ARG A 157 -17.68 47.39 -1.44
C ARG A 157 -17.91 46.01 -0.83
N PHE A 158 -19.12 45.77 -0.33
CA PHE A 158 -19.52 44.46 0.19
C PHE A 158 -19.45 43.38 -0.88
N ALA A 159 -20.08 43.62 -2.04
CA ALA A 159 -20.09 42.70 -3.16
C ALA A 159 -18.68 42.37 -3.66
N SER A 160 -17.83 43.39 -3.81
CA SER A 160 -16.42 43.20 -4.18
C SER A 160 -15.68 42.34 -3.16
N ALA A 161 -15.88 42.56 -1.86
CA ALA A 161 -15.24 41.73 -0.82
C ALA A 161 -15.72 40.28 -0.87
N VAL A 162 -17.02 40.04 -1.07
CA VAL A 162 -17.58 38.69 -1.24
C VAL A 162 -16.98 38.00 -2.46
N CYS A 163 -16.97 38.64 -3.62
CA CYS A 163 -16.38 38.09 -4.84
C CYS A 163 -14.89 37.77 -4.66
N MET A 164 -14.12 38.67 -4.05
CA MET A 164 -12.70 38.43 -3.76
C MET A 164 -12.50 37.21 -2.85
N LEU A 165 -13.30 37.06 -1.79
CA LEU A 165 -13.22 35.90 -0.91
C LEU A 165 -13.60 34.60 -1.64
N LEU A 166 -14.62 34.63 -2.50
CA LEU A 166 -15.02 33.46 -3.30
C LEU A 166 -13.93 33.07 -4.32
N ARG A 167 -13.34 34.04 -5.02
CA ARG A 167 -12.18 33.81 -5.90
C ARG A 167 -11.00 33.23 -5.12
N LEU A 168 -10.73 33.75 -3.93
CA LEU A 168 -9.67 33.27 -3.05
C LEU A 168 -9.94 31.83 -2.64
N ARG A 169 -11.16 31.51 -2.21
CA ARG A 169 -11.57 30.14 -1.87
C ARG A 169 -11.39 29.19 -3.06
N GLU A 170 -11.83 29.57 -4.25
CA GLU A 170 -11.64 28.75 -5.45
C GLU A 170 -10.16 28.55 -5.78
N SER A 171 -9.34 29.61 -5.66
CA SER A 171 -7.90 29.52 -5.90
C SER A 171 -7.23 28.56 -4.90
N LEU A 172 -7.61 28.63 -3.63
CA LEU A 172 -7.14 27.71 -2.59
C LEU A 172 -7.58 26.27 -2.86
N CYS A 173 -8.86 26.06 -3.21
CA CYS A 173 -9.36 24.73 -3.54
C CYS A 173 -8.60 24.12 -4.72
N ARG A 174 -8.31 24.90 -5.78
CA ARG A 174 -7.49 24.44 -6.92
C ARG A 174 -6.05 24.16 -6.53
N GLN A 175 -5.43 25.01 -5.70
CA GLN A 175 -4.07 24.78 -5.20
C GLN A 175 -3.95 23.48 -4.42
N PHE A 176 -4.99 23.12 -3.64
CA PHE A 176 -5.02 21.91 -2.83
C PHE A 176 -5.70 20.71 -3.51
N GLU A 177 -6.21 20.86 -4.74
CA GLU A 177 -7.00 19.83 -5.42
C GLU A 177 -6.19 18.54 -5.64
N SER A 178 -4.93 18.67 -6.09
CA SER A 178 -4.03 17.53 -6.26
C SER A 178 -3.76 16.81 -4.94
N GLN A 179 -3.57 17.55 -3.84
CA GLN A 179 -3.35 16.99 -2.51
C GLN A 179 -4.61 16.31 -1.96
N ILE A 180 -5.79 16.86 -2.22
CA ILE A 180 -7.08 16.26 -1.85
C ILE A 180 -7.27 14.94 -2.61
N GLN A 181 -6.98 14.91 -3.92
CA GLN A 181 -7.05 13.69 -4.73
C GLN A 181 -6.02 12.64 -4.29
N GLN A 182 -4.78 13.04 -3.98
CA GLN A 182 -3.75 12.15 -3.45
C GLN A 182 -4.13 11.58 -2.08
N ARG A 183 -4.71 12.39 -1.20
CA ARG A 183 -5.22 11.91 0.09
C ARG A 183 -6.35 10.89 -0.11
N ALA A 184 -7.26 11.15 -1.05
CA ALA A 184 -8.34 10.22 -1.36
C ALA A 184 -7.83 8.88 -1.90
N SER A 185 -6.83 8.89 -2.79
CA SER A 185 -6.22 7.66 -3.30
C SER A 185 -5.44 6.90 -2.22
N LEU A 186 -4.68 7.59 -1.36
CA LEU A 186 -4.00 6.99 -0.21
C LEU A 186 -4.99 6.37 0.78
N GLN A 187 -6.12 7.03 1.03
CA GLN A 187 -7.18 6.50 1.91
C GLN A 187 -7.80 5.22 1.33
N GLN A 188 -8.01 5.15 0.01
CA GLN A 188 -8.48 3.92 -0.65
C GLN A 188 -7.44 2.80 -0.58
N SER A 189 -6.15 3.12 -0.80
CA SER A 189 -5.06 2.16 -0.69
C SER A 189 -4.91 1.61 0.73
N LEU A 190 -5.05 2.47 1.74
CA LEU A 190 -5.02 2.06 3.15
C LEU A 190 -6.19 1.13 3.49
N GLN A 191 -7.39 1.41 2.99
CA GLN A 191 -8.54 0.52 3.16
C GLN A 191 -8.29 -0.86 2.53
N LYS A 192 -7.76 -0.92 1.31
CA LYS A 192 -7.40 -2.19 0.65
C LYS A 192 -6.34 -2.96 1.42
N LEU A 193 -5.28 -2.28 1.88
CA LEU A 193 -4.22 -2.91 2.65
C LEU A 193 -4.74 -3.47 3.99
N SER A 194 -5.65 -2.74 4.66
CA SER A 194 -6.28 -3.20 5.90
C SER A 194 -7.14 -4.46 5.70
N GLN A 195 -7.86 -4.56 4.57
CA GLN A 195 -8.62 -5.76 4.22
C GLN A 195 -7.69 -6.96 3.94
N ASN A 196 -6.61 -6.74 3.19
CA ASN A 196 -5.63 -7.80 2.91
C ASN A 196 -4.96 -8.30 4.19
N ALA A 197 -4.60 -7.40 5.11
CA ALA A 197 -4.02 -7.78 6.40
C ALA A 197 -4.98 -8.67 7.21
N GLN A 198 -6.27 -8.33 7.24
CA GLN A 198 -7.29 -9.15 7.91
C GLN A 198 -7.44 -10.54 7.29
N LEU A 199 -7.36 -10.66 5.95
CA LEU A 199 -7.40 -11.96 5.27
C LEU A 199 -6.19 -12.83 5.64
N VAL A 200 -4.98 -12.24 5.63
CA VAL A 200 -3.75 -12.95 6.02
C VAL A 200 -3.79 -13.39 7.48
N GLU A 201 -4.33 -12.55 8.38
CA GLU A 201 -4.52 -12.91 9.79
C GLU A 201 -5.47 -14.11 9.96
N GLN A 202 -6.56 -14.16 9.19
CA GLN A 202 -7.50 -15.29 9.20
C GLN A 202 -6.84 -16.58 8.67
N GLU A 203 -6.08 -16.48 7.59
CA GLU A 203 -5.32 -17.62 7.04
C GLU A 203 -4.27 -18.14 8.03
N LEU A 204 -3.55 -17.24 8.71
CA LEU A 204 -2.59 -17.59 9.75
C LEU A 204 -3.25 -18.33 10.92
N LEU A 205 -4.44 -17.88 11.34
CA LEU A 205 -5.21 -18.56 12.38
C LEU A 205 -5.64 -19.97 11.92
N ARG A 206 -6.09 -20.09 10.67
CA ARG A 206 -6.43 -21.39 10.07
C ARG A 206 -5.23 -22.33 10.04
N PHE A 207 -4.07 -21.88 9.55
CA PHE A 207 -2.86 -22.69 9.51
C PHE A 207 -2.35 -23.07 10.91
N ARG A 208 -2.53 -22.21 11.92
CA ARG A 208 -2.21 -22.55 13.31
C ARG A 208 -3.14 -23.64 13.84
N ALA A 209 -4.43 -23.57 13.54
CA ALA A 209 -5.39 -24.61 13.93
C ALA A 209 -5.08 -25.95 13.23
N GLU A 210 -4.83 -25.93 11.92
CA GLU A 210 -4.42 -27.11 11.15
C GLU A 210 -3.11 -27.72 11.69
N ARG A 211 -2.13 -26.88 12.05
CA ARG A 211 -0.89 -27.35 12.67
C ARG A 211 -1.16 -28.01 14.03
N GLN A 212 -2.03 -27.43 14.86
CA GLN A 212 -2.37 -28.00 16.16
C GLN A 212 -3.08 -29.37 16.04
N THR A 213 -3.89 -29.57 15.00
CA THR A 213 -4.55 -30.87 14.76
C THR A 213 -3.61 -31.91 14.16
N GLN A 214 -2.68 -31.50 13.29
CA GLN A 214 -1.73 -32.41 12.65
C GLN A 214 -0.53 -32.80 13.53
N GLN A 215 -0.11 -31.93 14.46
CA GLN A 215 1.03 -32.18 15.35
C GLN A 215 0.96 -33.50 16.15
N PRO A 216 -0.16 -33.87 16.81
CA PRO A 216 -0.24 -35.14 17.53
C PRO A 216 -0.21 -36.35 16.59
N LEU A 217 -0.78 -36.24 15.38
CA LEU A 217 -0.73 -37.31 14.37
C LEU A 217 0.70 -37.54 13.89
N ALA A 218 1.44 -36.47 13.58
CA ALA A 218 2.84 -36.54 13.18
C ALA A 218 3.73 -37.12 14.30
N GLN A 219 3.47 -36.76 15.56
CA GLN A 219 4.18 -37.32 16.71
C GLN A 219 3.91 -38.82 16.87
N ARG A 220 2.65 -39.25 16.72
CA ARG A 220 2.27 -40.66 16.80
C ARG A 220 2.90 -41.48 15.67
N GLN A 221 2.89 -40.96 14.44
CA GLN A 221 3.56 -41.62 13.31
C GLN A 221 5.06 -41.74 13.54
N LYS A 222 5.70 -40.71 14.11
CA LYS A 222 7.13 -40.75 14.45
C LYS A 222 7.44 -41.80 15.53
N GLN A 223 6.58 -41.95 16.53
CA GLN A 223 6.70 -43.00 17.55
C GLN A 223 6.56 -44.40 16.94
N GLN A 224 5.55 -44.60 16.09
CA GLN A 224 5.37 -45.87 15.37
C GLN A 224 6.54 -46.19 14.45
N GLN A 225 7.12 -45.19 13.78
CA GLN A 225 8.34 -45.38 12.99
C GLN A 225 9.51 -45.83 13.86
N SER A 226 9.74 -45.22 15.02
CA SER A 226 10.79 -45.67 15.93
C SER A 226 10.57 -47.09 16.46
N GLU A 227 9.33 -47.45 16.79
CA GLU A 227 8.98 -48.80 17.24
C GLU A 227 9.26 -49.85 16.14
N LEU A 228 8.81 -49.58 14.90
CA LEU A 228 9.05 -50.48 13.78
C LEU A 228 10.54 -50.57 13.40
N GLU A 229 11.30 -49.49 13.52
CA GLU A 229 12.75 -49.51 13.32
C GLU A 229 13.45 -50.38 14.39
N GLU A 230 13.02 -50.31 15.64
CA GLU A 230 13.54 -51.16 16.71
C GLU A 230 13.19 -52.64 16.49
N GLU A 231 11.95 -52.94 16.12
CA GLU A 231 11.53 -54.30 15.74
C GLU A 231 12.34 -54.83 14.56
N LEU A 232 12.55 -54.01 13.52
CA LEU A 232 13.37 -54.40 12.36
C LEU A 232 14.81 -54.72 12.77
N ARG A 233 15.41 -53.92 13.67
CA ARG A 233 16.76 -54.20 14.20
C ARG A 233 16.79 -55.52 14.97
N GLN A 234 15.80 -55.79 15.81
CA GLN A 234 15.69 -57.05 16.57
C GLN A 234 15.51 -58.26 15.64
N ARG A 235 14.63 -58.16 14.65
CA ARG A 235 14.45 -59.22 13.64
C ARG A 235 15.70 -59.48 12.83
N HIS A 236 16.47 -58.42 12.51
CA HIS A 236 17.73 -58.56 11.79
C HIS A 236 18.79 -59.28 12.65
N SER A 237 18.84 -59.02 13.96
CA SER A 237 19.73 -59.75 14.86
C SER A 237 19.31 -61.21 15.05
N GLU A 238 18.00 -61.49 15.16
CA GLU A 238 17.47 -62.86 15.21
C GLU A 238 17.82 -63.64 13.94
N LEU A 239 17.64 -63.02 12.77
CA LEU A 239 18.00 -63.62 11.49
C LEU A 239 19.49 -63.94 11.41
N GLY A 240 20.34 -63.02 11.88
CA GLY A 240 21.79 -63.24 11.95
C GLY A 240 22.14 -64.45 12.82
N ALA A 241 21.53 -64.58 14.00
CA ALA A 241 21.74 -65.73 14.88
C ALA A 241 21.29 -67.05 14.24
N LEU A 242 20.10 -67.08 13.62
CA LEU A 242 19.58 -68.26 12.93
C LEU A 242 20.45 -68.69 11.74
N MET A 243 21.06 -67.72 11.03
CA MET A 243 21.99 -68.03 9.94
C MET A 243 23.27 -68.71 10.44
N GLU A 244 23.80 -68.29 11.58
CA GLU A 244 24.97 -68.96 12.19
C GLU A 244 24.61 -70.36 12.69
N GLU A 245 23.47 -70.53 13.38
CA GLU A 245 22.98 -71.86 13.79
C GLU A 245 22.76 -72.79 12.58
N PHE A 246 22.24 -72.26 11.47
CA PHE A 246 22.05 -73.04 10.25
C PHE A 246 23.38 -73.52 9.66
N LYS A 247 24.40 -72.64 9.60
CA LYS A 247 25.75 -73.01 9.15
C LYS A 247 26.36 -74.09 10.04
N GLU A 248 26.21 -73.97 11.36
CA GLU A 248 26.68 -74.98 12.31
C GLU A 248 26.00 -76.33 12.08
N ARG A 249 24.66 -76.35 11.93
CA ARG A 249 23.90 -77.58 11.64
C ARG A 249 24.26 -78.17 10.28
N GLN A 250 24.51 -77.34 9.27
CA GLN A 250 24.94 -77.80 7.95
C GLN A 250 26.33 -78.43 8.01
N ALA A 251 27.25 -77.89 8.82
CA ALA A 251 28.56 -78.48 9.06
C ALA A 251 28.46 -79.82 9.80
N VAL A 252 27.57 -79.95 10.80
CA VAL A 252 27.30 -81.22 11.49
C VAL A 252 26.68 -82.23 10.54
N HIS A 253 25.73 -81.83 9.71
CA HIS A 253 25.11 -82.70 8.72
C HIS A 253 26.14 -83.26 7.73
N GLY A 254 27.01 -82.41 7.19
CA GLY A 254 28.09 -82.86 6.30
C GLY A 254 29.07 -83.85 6.96
N ARG A 255 29.29 -83.76 8.28
CA ARG A 255 30.07 -84.77 9.01
C ARG A 255 29.34 -86.11 9.11
N LEU A 256 28.05 -86.08 9.45
CA LEU A 256 27.23 -87.29 9.55
C LEU A 256 27.05 -88.01 8.21
N GLU A 257 26.98 -87.26 7.10
CA GLU A 257 26.93 -87.84 5.75
C GLU A 257 28.21 -88.63 5.41
N LEU A 258 29.38 -88.13 5.83
CA LEU A 258 30.65 -88.84 5.68
C LEU A 258 30.68 -90.12 6.53
N GLU A 259 30.28 -90.04 7.81
CA GLU A 259 30.21 -91.20 8.72
C GLU A 259 29.25 -92.29 8.21
N LEU A 260 28.12 -91.91 7.61
CA LEU A 260 27.19 -92.86 7.01
C LEU A 260 27.80 -93.56 5.79
N GLY A 261 28.57 -92.84 4.98
CA GLY A 261 29.31 -93.41 3.85
C GLY A 261 30.26 -94.53 4.27
N ASP A 262 30.96 -94.34 5.38
CA ASP A 262 31.89 -95.33 5.94
C ASP A 262 31.15 -96.59 6.43
N LEU A 263 30.04 -96.44 7.16
CA LEU A 263 29.24 -97.56 7.66
C LEU A 263 28.62 -98.43 6.55
N VAL A 264 28.20 -97.82 5.44
CA VAL A 264 27.64 -98.56 4.29
C VAL A 264 28.70 -99.47 3.67
N LEU A 265 29.95 -99.00 3.56
CA LEU A 265 31.09 -99.79 3.07
C LEU A 265 31.37 -100.99 3.99
N GLU A 266 31.34 -100.80 5.32
CA GLU A 266 31.52 -101.89 6.28
C GLU A 266 30.44 -102.97 6.17
N LEU A 267 29.17 -102.57 6.02
CA LEU A 267 28.04 -103.49 5.95
C LEU A 267 28.07 -104.34 4.67
N MET A 268 28.56 -103.78 3.57
CA MET A 268 28.72 -104.51 2.32
C MET A 268 29.74 -105.65 2.46
N ASN A 269 30.86 -105.41 3.16
CA ASN A 269 31.88 -106.42 3.41
C ASN A 269 31.34 -107.60 4.24
N LEU A 270 30.57 -107.33 5.30
CA LEU A 270 30.00 -108.36 6.17
C LEU A 270 28.96 -109.26 5.49
N LYS A 271 28.19 -108.73 4.53
CA LYS A 271 27.20 -109.52 3.80
C LYS A 271 27.86 -110.57 2.90
N GLN A 272 28.98 -110.22 2.28
CA GLN A 272 29.72 -111.11 1.40
C GLN A 272 30.26 -112.33 2.18
N GLU A 273 30.74 -112.13 3.40
CA GLU A 273 31.20 -113.22 4.28
C GLU A 273 30.08 -114.22 4.68
N ARG A 274 28.85 -113.73 4.84
CA ARG A 274 27.72 -114.58 5.26
C ARG A 274 27.30 -115.57 4.17
N GLU A 275 27.30 -115.15 2.91
CA GLU A 275 26.83 -115.97 1.79
C GLU A 275 27.73 -117.20 1.58
N GLU A 276 29.05 -117.04 1.75
CA GLU A 276 30.04 -118.13 1.64
C GLU A 276 29.80 -119.28 2.64
N LEU A 277 29.23 -118.97 3.81
CA LEU A 277 28.98 -119.95 4.87
C LEU A 277 27.72 -120.79 4.65
N HIS A 278 26.80 -120.35 3.79
CA HIS A 278 25.46 -120.95 3.70
C HIS A 278 25.39 -122.19 2.78
N ASP A 279 26.34 -122.34 1.85
CA ASP A 279 26.31 -123.35 0.76
C ASP A 279 26.62 -124.81 1.18
N GLN A 280 26.67 -125.16 2.47
CA GLN A 280 27.24 -126.43 2.95
C GLN A 280 26.25 -127.50 3.52
N VAL A 281 24.94 -127.44 3.29
CA VAL A 281 23.97 -128.30 4.03
C VAL A 281 23.14 -129.25 3.13
N VAL A 282 23.23 -130.57 3.42
CA VAL A 282 22.66 -131.73 2.67
C VAL A 282 21.73 -132.56 3.56
N HIS A 283 20.50 -132.91 3.15
CA HIS A 283 19.62 -133.82 3.91
C HIS A 283 18.80 -134.80 3.04
N SER A 284 18.62 -135.99 3.60
CA SER A 284 18.45 -137.33 3.00
C SER A 284 17.04 -137.93 3.26
N PRO A 285 16.58 -138.96 2.50
CA PRO A 285 15.21 -139.00 1.98
C PRO A 285 14.39 -140.28 2.32
N GLU A 286 13.14 -140.27 1.82
CA GLU A 286 12.47 -141.37 1.08
C GLU A 286 12.66 -142.79 1.65
N LYS A 287 11.68 -143.40 2.31
CA LYS A 287 10.71 -144.28 1.61
C LYS A 287 9.50 -144.67 2.46
N LEU A 288 9.29 -144.02 3.61
CA LEU A 288 8.03 -144.09 4.37
C LEU A 288 6.94 -143.17 3.79
N MET A 289 7.20 -142.59 2.62
CA MET A 289 6.33 -141.61 1.99
C MET A 289 5.14 -142.26 1.27
N GLU A 290 5.29 -143.36 0.55
CA GLU A 290 4.29 -143.74 -0.47
C GLU A 290 2.89 -144.09 0.05
N ARG A 291 2.75 -144.85 1.15
CA ARG A 291 1.40 -145.22 1.65
C ARG A 291 0.72 -144.11 2.44
N ARG A 292 1.55 -143.28 3.07
CA ARG A 292 1.16 -142.03 3.72
C ARG A 292 0.79 -140.98 2.68
N ASP A 293 1.37 -141.04 1.49
CA ASP A 293 1.14 -140.08 0.42
C ASP A 293 -0.24 -140.21 -0.22
N GLU A 294 -0.83 -141.40 -0.36
CA GLU A 294 -2.16 -141.53 -0.97
C GLU A 294 -3.28 -140.86 -0.14
N LEU A 295 -3.33 -141.14 1.16
CA LEU A 295 -4.28 -140.48 2.07
C LEU A 295 -3.89 -139.01 2.31
N ARG A 296 -2.58 -138.70 2.33
CA ARG A 296 -2.13 -137.31 2.33
C ARG A 296 -2.51 -136.59 1.05
N VAL A 297 -2.58 -137.20 -0.12
CA VAL A 297 -2.92 -136.47 -1.37
C VAL A 297 -4.36 -135.96 -1.31
N GLN A 298 -5.29 -136.79 -0.81
CA GLN A 298 -6.70 -136.37 -0.67
C GLN A 298 -6.88 -135.32 0.42
N GLN A 299 -6.23 -135.49 1.58
CA GLN A 299 -6.23 -134.50 2.64
C GLN A 299 -5.51 -133.20 2.20
N LYS A 300 -4.38 -133.32 1.49
CA LYS A 300 -3.63 -132.20 0.89
C LYS A 300 -4.46 -131.43 -0.12
N HIS A 301 -5.39 -132.05 -0.86
CA HIS A 301 -6.19 -131.33 -1.83
C HIS A 301 -7.21 -130.42 -1.14
N LEU A 302 -7.92 -130.94 -0.14
CA LEU A 302 -8.87 -130.15 0.65
C LEU A 302 -8.16 -129.11 1.51
N ASP A 303 -7.05 -129.49 2.15
CA ASP A 303 -6.19 -128.57 2.89
C ASP A 303 -5.61 -127.51 1.94
N ALA A 304 -5.23 -127.85 0.70
CA ALA A 304 -4.74 -126.87 -0.28
C ALA A 304 -5.83 -125.86 -0.67
N GLN A 305 -7.07 -126.30 -0.89
CA GLN A 305 -8.17 -125.39 -1.19
C GLN A 305 -8.50 -124.46 -0.01
N LEU A 306 -8.57 -125.00 1.21
CA LEU A 306 -8.75 -124.20 2.41
C LEU A 306 -7.58 -123.23 2.61
N GLN A 307 -6.35 -123.70 2.39
CA GLN A 307 -5.14 -122.91 2.52
C GLN A 307 -5.04 -121.83 1.44
N GLU A 308 -5.49 -122.09 0.21
CA GLU A 308 -5.61 -121.06 -0.83
C GLU A 308 -6.61 -119.96 -0.43
N LEU A 309 -7.78 -120.34 0.11
CA LEU A 309 -8.78 -119.39 0.58
C LEU A 309 -8.30 -118.61 1.82
N GLU A 310 -7.64 -119.26 2.77
CA GLU A 310 -7.03 -118.60 3.93
C GLU A 310 -5.89 -117.68 3.51
N ASN A 311 -5.07 -118.09 2.54
CA ASN A 311 -4.03 -117.24 1.97
C ASN A 311 -4.62 -116.03 1.25
N LEU A 312 -5.71 -116.21 0.50
CA LEU A 312 -6.41 -115.13 -0.17
C LEU A 312 -7.02 -114.16 0.86
N ALA A 313 -7.73 -114.67 1.87
CA ALA A 313 -8.29 -113.86 2.95
C ALA A 313 -7.21 -113.11 3.73
N ALA A 314 -6.11 -113.77 4.08
CA ALA A 314 -4.97 -113.15 4.74
C ALA A 314 -4.29 -112.10 3.86
N SER A 315 -4.22 -112.31 2.54
CA SER A 315 -3.68 -111.34 1.59
C SER A 315 -4.57 -110.09 1.50
N GLN A 316 -5.90 -110.26 1.44
CA GLN A 316 -6.86 -109.17 1.40
C GLN A 316 -6.86 -108.39 2.71
N GLN A 317 -6.77 -109.07 3.87
CA GLN A 317 -6.70 -108.41 5.17
C GLN A 317 -5.39 -107.61 5.34
N LYS A 318 -4.25 -108.13 4.86
CA LYS A 318 -2.99 -107.39 4.79
C LYS A 318 -3.10 -106.16 3.89
N LEU A 319 -3.76 -106.28 2.74
CA LEU A 319 -3.99 -105.18 1.81
C LEU A 319 -4.88 -104.09 2.43
N LEU A 320 -5.97 -104.46 3.10
CA LEU A 320 -6.84 -103.52 3.83
C LEU A 320 -6.08 -102.79 4.95
N LEU A 321 -5.25 -103.49 5.72
CA LEU A 321 -4.38 -102.89 6.72
C LEU A 321 -3.35 -101.93 6.10
N ALA A 322 -2.79 -102.27 4.93
CA ALA A 322 -1.89 -101.40 4.19
C ALA A 322 -2.61 -100.14 3.69
N PHE A 323 -3.82 -100.27 3.13
CA PHE A 323 -4.65 -99.13 2.72
C PHE A 323 -5.03 -98.24 3.91
N ALA A 324 -5.45 -98.82 5.03
CA ALA A 324 -5.76 -98.05 6.23
C ALA A 324 -4.55 -97.26 6.76
N LYS A 325 -3.35 -97.86 6.69
CA LYS A 325 -2.09 -97.17 7.03
C LYS A 325 -1.76 -96.07 6.00
N ALA A 326 -1.94 -96.32 4.71
CA ALA A 326 -1.71 -95.35 3.65
C ALA A 326 -2.65 -94.14 3.79
N VAL A 327 -3.95 -94.36 4.02
CA VAL A 327 -4.94 -93.30 4.26
C VAL A 327 -4.60 -92.50 5.51
N LYS A 328 -4.20 -93.14 6.61
CA LYS A 328 -3.74 -92.44 7.81
C LYS A 328 -2.48 -91.59 7.54
N LYS A 329 -1.53 -92.09 6.75
CA LYS A 329 -0.35 -91.32 6.33
C LYS A 329 -0.72 -90.14 5.44
N ALA A 330 -1.63 -90.32 4.49
CA ALA A 330 -2.11 -89.25 3.61
C ALA A 330 -2.85 -88.15 4.37
N LYS A 331 -3.72 -88.51 5.34
CA LYS A 331 -4.39 -87.54 6.21
C LYS A 331 -3.38 -86.73 7.03
N LYS A 332 -2.42 -87.40 7.67
CA LYS A 332 -1.33 -86.71 8.39
C LYS A 332 -0.52 -85.79 7.47
N ALA A 333 -0.22 -86.22 6.25
CA ALA A 333 0.48 -85.38 5.27
C ALA A 333 -0.35 -84.13 4.90
N MET A 334 -1.66 -84.26 4.71
CA MET A 334 -2.54 -83.11 4.48
C MET A 334 -2.63 -82.17 5.69
N GLU A 335 -2.69 -82.71 6.90
CA GLU A 335 -2.65 -81.91 8.14
C GLU A 335 -1.33 -81.12 8.25
N ILE A 336 -0.19 -81.75 7.93
CA ILE A 336 1.12 -81.07 7.91
C ILE A 336 1.17 -79.99 6.84
N LEU A 337 0.67 -80.26 5.63
CA LEU A 337 0.66 -79.29 4.52
C LEU A 337 -0.27 -78.11 4.80
N SER A 338 -1.44 -78.34 5.37
CA SER A 338 -2.37 -77.28 5.77
C SER A 338 -1.79 -76.44 6.91
N ALA A 339 -1.22 -77.07 7.94
CA ALA A 339 -0.50 -76.36 8.99
C ALA A 339 0.65 -75.51 8.43
N HIS A 340 1.45 -76.04 7.48
CA HIS A 340 2.52 -75.27 6.82
C HIS A 340 1.95 -74.10 5.99
N ARG A 341 0.84 -74.30 5.27
CA ARG A 341 0.17 -73.24 4.52
C ARG A 341 -0.26 -72.09 5.44
N ASP A 342 -0.93 -72.42 6.54
CA ASP A 342 -1.58 -71.42 7.38
C ASP A 342 -0.61 -70.78 8.39
N GLN A 343 0.38 -71.54 8.90
CA GLN A 343 1.34 -71.04 9.90
C GLN A 343 2.60 -70.43 9.29
N VAL A 344 2.98 -70.82 8.07
CA VAL A 344 4.23 -70.35 7.43
C VAL A 344 3.91 -69.49 6.21
N LEU A 345 3.21 -70.04 5.21
CA LEU A 345 3.02 -69.33 3.94
C LEU A 345 2.11 -68.10 4.07
N ALA A 346 0.99 -68.21 4.78
CA ALA A 346 0.04 -67.10 4.92
C ALA A 346 0.66 -65.87 5.64
N PRO A 347 1.38 -66.01 6.78
CA PRO A 347 2.10 -64.90 7.39
C PRO A 347 3.17 -64.28 6.48
N HIS A 348 3.91 -65.09 5.71
CA HIS A 348 4.88 -64.55 4.75
C HIS A 348 4.24 -63.77 3.61
N LEU A 349 3.09 -64.22 3.11
CA LEU A 349 2.33 -63.48 2.10
C LEU A 349 1.79 -62.16 2.67
N GLY A 350 1.25 -62.18 3.89
CA GLY A 350 0.81 -60.97 4.61
C GLY A 350 1.95 -59.99 4.85
N PHE A 351 3.10 -60.48 5.32
CA PHE A 351 4.31 -59.67 5.50
C PHE A 351 4.78 -59.04 4.18
N ARG A 352 4.68 -59.77 3.05
CA ARG A 352 5.07 -59.25 1.73
C ARG A 352 4.13 -58.15 1.25
N SER A 353 2.81 -58.27 1.50
CA SER A 353 1.88 -57.17 1.21
C SER A 353 2.14 -55.96 2.10
N ASP A 354 2.41 -56.18 3.39
CA ASP A 354 2.71 -55.11 4.35
C ASP A 354 4.04 -54.41 4.03
N MET A 355 5.03 -55.15 3.54
CA MET A 355 6.28 -54.57 3.04
C MET A 355 6.03 -53.68 1.83
N ARG A 356 5.19 -54.09 0.87
CA ARG A 356 4.86 -53.25 -0.29
C ARG A 356 4.10 -51.99 0.10
N THR A 357 3.19 -52.07 1.06
CA THR A 357 2.45 -50.89 1.54
C THR A 357 3.36 -49.94 2.32
N ARG A 358 4.22 -50.46 3.20
CA ARG A 358 5.26 -49.66 3.88
C ARG A 358 6.21 -49.00 2.87
N GLU A 359 6.65 -49.72 1.85
CA GLU A 359 7.53 -49.17 0.81
C GLU A 359 6.87 -48.02 0.05
N LYS A 360 5.57 -48.14 -0.31
CA LYS A 360 4.80 -47.04 -0.89
C LYS A 360 4.73 -45.84 0.05
N LEU A 361 4.40 -46.06 1.34
CA LEU A 361 4.35 -44.99 2.34
C LEU A 361 5.71 -44.31 2.52
N PHE A 362 6.83 -45.06 2.49
CA PHE A 362 8.18 -44.48 2.57
C PHE A 362 8.51 -43.61 1.35
N ARG A 363 8.07 -44.00 0.15
CA ARG A 363 8.21 -43.15 -1.05
C ARG A 363 7.40 -41.86 -0.93
N GLU A 364 6.14 -41.96 -0.52
CA GLU A 364 5.26 -40.80 -0.29
C GLU A 364 5.83 -39.87 0.80
N LEU A 365 6.33 -40.41 1.91
CA LEU A 365 7.02 -39.65 2.96
C LEU A 365 8.32 -39.01 2.44
N GLY A 366 9.07 -39.68 1.56
CA GLY A 366 10.25 -39.15 0.91
C GLY A 366 9.94 -37.96 0.01
N GLU A 367 8.91 -38.08 -0.82
CA GLU A 367 8.40 -37.01 -1.68
C GLU A 367 7.88 -35.82 -0.87
N GLN A 368 7.10 -36.07 0.19
CA GLN A 368 6.63 -35.02 1.10
C GLN A 368 7.78 -34.31 1.80
N LYS A 369 8.80 -35.05 2.25
CA LYS A 369 10.01 -34.47 2.86
C LYS A 369 10.76 -33.60 1.86
N GLU A 370 10.88 -34.02 0.61
CA GLU A 370 11.53 -33.23 -0.44
C GLU A 370 10.73 -31.96 -0.76
N GLN A 371 9.41 -32.07 -0.88
CA GLN A 371 8.51 -30.92 -1.07
C GLN A 371 8.60 -29.92 0.09
N LEU A 372 8.56 -30.39 1.33
CA LEU A 372 8.72 -29.54 2.51
C LEU A 372 10.12 -28.92 2.58
N SER A 373 11.16 -29.65 2.19
CA SER A 373 12.52 -29.12 2.12
C SER A 373 12.65 -27.98 1.09
N LYS A 374 12.01 -28.13 -0.08
CA LYS A 374 11.95 -27.06 -1.10
C LYS A 374 11.18 -25.85 -0.57
N ALA A 375 10.00 -26.06 0.01
CA ALA A 375 9.20 -24.98 0.58
C ALA A 375 9.94 -24.22 1.70
N VAL A 376 10.73 -24.91 2.54
CA VAL A 376 11.56 -24.25 3.56
C VAL A 376 12.68 -23.41 2.93
N GLN A 377 13.31 -23.87 1.84
CA GLN A 377 14.32 -23.10 1.11
C GLN A 377 13.71 -21.86 0.45
N ASP A 378 12.55 -21.99 -0.18
CA ASP A 378 11.83 -20.87 -0.81
C ASP A 378 11.45 -19.81 0.25
N LEU A 379 10.90 -20.24 1.39
CA LEU A 379 10.57 -19.33 2.50
C LEU A 379 11.81 -18.68 3.13
N GLN A 380 12.97 -19.34 3.13
CA GLN A 380 14.22 -18.75 3.57
C GLN A 380 14.69 -17.65 2.59
N ALA A 381 14.59 -17.90 1.29
CA ALA A 381 14.91 -16.91 0.26
C ALA A 381 13.99 -15.68 0.34
N GLU A 382 12.68 -15.89 0.50
CA GLU A 382 11.70 -14.81 0.69
C GLU A 382 11.99 -14.00 1.96
N ARG A 383 12.35 -14.67 3.06
CA ARG A 383 12.72 -14.00 4.31
C ARG A 383 13.96 -13.13 4.14
N GLU A 384 14.98 -13.61 3.41
CA GLU A 384 16.18 -12.83 3.11
C GLU A 384 15.90 -11.64 2.19
N GLU A 385 15.00 -11.79 1.23
CA GLU A 385 14.56 -10.70 0.35
C GLU A 385 13.81 -9.62 1.13
N LEU A 386 12.85 -10.01 1.98
CA LEU A 386 12.13 -9.08 2.86
C LEU A 386 13.06 -8.38 3.85
N ALA A 387 14.08 -9.07 4.37
CA ALA A 387 15.07 -8.47 5.25
C ALA A 387 15.88 -7.38 4.52
N ARG A 388 16.32 -7.63 3.27
CA ARG A 388 17.00 -6.62 2.45
C ARG A 388 16.09 -5.43 2.13
N GLN A 389 14.81 -5.68 1.82
CA GLN A 389 13.84 -4.61 1.57
C GLN A 389 13.61 -3.73 2.81
N LEU A 390 13.58 -4.34 4.01
CA LEU A 390 13.50 -3.60 5.27
C LEU A 390 14.74 -2.73 5.51
N GLU A 391 15.95 -3.29 5.33
CA GLU A 391 17.20 -2.53 5.46
C GLU A 391 17.25 -1.34 4.48
N ASP A 392 16.81 -1.53 3.24
CA ASP A 392 16.76 -0.46 2.24
C ASP A 392 15.72 0.62 2.58
N GLN A 393 14.58 0.25 3.19
CA GLN A 393 13.58 1.22 3.65
C GLN A 393 14.07 2.00 4.88
N GLU A 394 14.76 1.34 5.81
CA GLU A 394 15.36 2.00 6.96
C GLU A 394 16.43 3.00 6.52
N ARG A 395 17.30 2.64 5.57
CA ARG A 395 18.28 3.56 4.98
C ARG A 395 17.63 4.78 4.32
N LYS A 396 16.59 4.57 3.50
CA LYS A 396 15.86 5.68 2.85
C LYS A 396 15.20 6.60 3.87
N LYS A 397 14.61 6.03 4.91
CA LYS A 397 14.01 6.81 6.00
C LYS A 397 15.06 7.65 6.72
N ASP A 398 16.22 7.08 7.02
CA ASP A 398 17.32 7.81 7.67
C ASP A 398 17.86 8.93 6.77
N GLU A 399 18.00 8.68 5.46
CA GLU A 399 18.37 9.69 4.46
C GLU A 399 17.35 10.84 4.44
N GLU A 400 16.05 10.54 4.29
CA GLU A 400 14.98 11.54 4.31
C GLU A 400 14.93 12.32 5.63
N GLU A 401 15.15 11.66 6.77
CA GLU A 401 15.18 12.32 8.07
C GLU A 401 16.38 13.27 8.19
N THR A 402 17.56 12.88 7.70
CA THR A 402 18.74 13.76 7.67
C THR A 402 18.53 14.97 6.75
N GLU A 403 17.91 14.78 5.59
CA GLU A 403 17.56 15.86 4.67
C GLU A 403 16.55 16.84 5.29
N LEU A 404 15.46 16.33 5.88
CA LEU A 404 14.45 17.14 6.55
C LEU A 404 15.03 17.92 7.73
N ARG A 405 15.89 17.29 8.53
CA ARG A 405 16.63 17.99 9.61
C ARG A 405 17.53 19.08 9.03
N GLY A 406 18.18 18.84 7.89
CA GLY A 406 18.96 19.83 7.17
C GLY A 406 18.13 21.00 6.62
N HIS A 407 16.94 20.74 6.09
CA HIS A 407 15.98 21.76 5.64
C HIS A 407 15.46 22.60 6.82
N LEU A 408 15.08 21.95 7.92
CA LEU A 408 14.63 22.62 9.13
C LEU A 408 15.72 23.54 9.70
N ALA A 409 16.98 23.09 9.72
CA ALA A 409 18.10 23.88 10.19
C ALA A 409 18.36 25.12 9.30
N ARG A 410 18.25 24.97 7.97
CA ARG A 410 18.34 26.09 7.02
C ARG A 410 17.20 27.09 7.21
N ALA A 411 15.96 26.62 7.26
CA ALA A 411 14.80 27.47 7.48
C ALA A 411 14.88 28.24 8.81
N LYS A 412 15.35 27.60 9.89
CA LYS A 412 15.59 28.27 11.17
C LYS A 412 16.62 29.39 11.06
N ARG A 413 17.75 29.17 10.37
CA ARG A 413 18.77 30.21 10.14
C ARG A 413 18.19 31.40 9.36
N GLU A 414 17.46 31.14 8.29
CA GLU A 414 16.84 32.18 7.48
C GLU A 414 15.78 32.99 8.25
N VAL A 415 15.00 32.35 9.12
CA VAL A 415 14.05 33.06 9.99
C VAL A 415 14.78 33.97 10.97
N GLU A 416 15.87 33.49 11.59
CA GLU A 416 16.67 34.31 12.51
C GLU A 416 17.36 35.48 11.79
N GLU A 417 17.87 35.27 10.57
CA GLU A 417 18.40 36.34 9.73
C GLU A 417 17.33 37.38 9.35
N ARG A 418 16.13 36.94 8.93
CA ARG A 418 15.01 37.85 8.64
C ARG A 418 14.53 38.61 9.87
N LYS A 419 14.52 37.98 11.05
CA LYS A 419 14.20 38.67 12.30
C LYS A 419 15.20 39.77 12.63
N LYS A 420 16.51 39.50 12.46
CA LYS A 420 17.55 40.53 12.62
C LYS A 420 17.36 41.68 11.64
N ALA A 421 17.19 41.37 10.35
CA ALA A 421 16.95 42.39 9.33
C ALA A 421 15.68 43.22 9.60
N LEU A 422 14.60 42.60 10.10
CA LEU A 422 13.39 43.31 10.50
C LEU A 422 13.64 44.24 11.70
N ALA A 423 14.40 43.79 12.70
CA ALA A 423 14.78 44.61 13.85
C ALA A 423 15.62 45.82 13.41
N ASP A 424 16.63 45.60 12.56
CA ASP A 424 17.46 46.68 11.99
C ASP A 424 16.59 47.68 11.20
N GLN A 425 15.61 47.19 10.42
CA GLN A 425 14.68 48.02 9.66
C GLN A 425 13.76 48.84 10.58
N GLN A 426 13.28 48.26 11.69
CA GLN A 426 12.49 48.96 12.70
C GLN A 426 13.30 50.07 13.36
N ASP A 427 14.56 49.81 13.71
CA ASP A 427 15.47 50.81 14.29
C ASP A 427 15.75 51.96 13.32
N MET A 428 15.98 51.66 12.02
CA MET A 428 16.13 52.70 11.00
C MET A 428 14.86 53.53 10.83
N THR A 429 13.68 52.88 10.80
CA THR A 429 12.41 53.59 10.67
C THR A 429 12.17 54.51 11.86
N ALA A 430 12.48 54.05 13.08
CA ALA A 430 12.42 54.87 14.28
C ALA A 430 13.42 56.03 14.25
N ALA A 431 14.61 55.84 13.65
CA ALA A 431 15.56 56.93 13.44
C ALA A 431 15.02 57.98 12.46
N PHE A 432 14.48 57.56 11.31
CA PHE A 432 13.88 58.48 10.33
C PHE A 432 12.67 59.24 10.87
N LEU A 433 11.82 58.59 11.68
CA LEU A 433 10.71 59.28 12.34
C LEU A 433 11.19 60.38 13.27
N ARG A 434 12.24 60.13 14.08
CA ARG A 434 12.85 61.17 14.94
C ARG A 434 13.47 62.30 14.14
N GLU A 435 14.03 62.02 12.97
CA GLU A 435 14.56 63.06 12.08
C GLU A 435 13.45 63.89 11.43
N ALA A 436 12.35 63.24 11.03
CA ALA A 436 11.18 63.92 10.50
C ALA A 436 10.54 64.84 11.56
N GLU A 437 10.38 64.38 12.81
CA GLU A 437 9.90 65.19 13.93
C GLU A 437 10.78 66.44 14.14
N LYS A 438 12.11 66.27 14.12
CA LYS A 438 13.05 67.41 14.22
C LYS A 438 12.95 68.39 13.04
N LEU A 439 12.67 67.89 11.84
CA LEU A 439 12.48 68.74 10.66
C LEU A 439 11.15 69.49 10.74
N GLU A 440 10.08 68.86 11.24
CA GLU A 440 8.79 69.51 11.47
C GLU A 440 8.89 70.61 12.53
N GLU A 441 9.62 70.37 13.62
CA GLU A 441 9.91 71.38 14.64
C GLU A 441 10.65 72.59 14.04
N LYS A 442 11.72 72.35 13.26
CA LYS A 442 12.47 73.41 12.56
C LYS A 442 11.61 74.18 11.57
N LEU A 443 10.75 73.49 10.83
CA LEU A 443 9.82 74.10 9.88
C LEU A 443 8.80 74.98 10.63
N ALA A 444 8.28 74.52 11.76
CA ALA A 444 7.35 75.28 12.60
C ALA A 444 8.03 76.55 13.15
N GLU A 445 9.26 76.43 13.66
CA GLU A 445 10.05 77.59 14.10
C GLU A 445 10.27 78.59 12.96
N GLN A 446 10.66 78.12 11.77
CA GLN A 446 10.85 78.99 10.61
C GLN A 446 9.54 79.67 10.19
N LYS A 447 8.41 78.95 10.17
CA LYS A 447 7.10 79.53 9.87
C LYS A 447 6.73 80.62 10.89
N GLN A 448 7.00 80.38 12.17
CA GLN A 448 6.76 81.36 13.23
C GLN A 448 7.66 82.59 13.09
N ARG A 449 8.95 82.41 12.78
CA ARG A 449 9.88 83.52 12.49
C ARG A 449 9.43 84.34 11.27
N HIS A 450 9.04 83.68 10.18
CA HIS A 450 8.54 84.36 8.99
C HIS A 450 7.24 85.13 9.28
N LYS A 451 6.33 84.55 10.07
CA LYS A 451 5.10 85.24 10.47
C LYS A 451 5.41 86.53 11.23
N LEU A 452 6.29 86.47 12.22
CA LEU A 452 6.73 87.66 12.97
C LEU A 452 7.39 88.71 12.07
N LEU A 453 8.16 88.27 11.07
CA LEU A 453 8.79 89.17 10.10
C LEU A 453 7.76 89.85 9.19
N VAL A 454 6.76 89.12 8.72
CA VAL A 454 5.65 89.67 7.92
C VAL A 454 4.87 90.69 8.73
N ASP A 455 4.50 90.36 9.97
CA ASP A 455 3.79 91.27 10.87
C ASP A 455 4.59 92.58 11.07
N ALA A 456 5.91 92.48 11.27
CA ALA A 456 6.79 93.64 11.42
C ALA A 456 6.90 94.50 10.14
N ILE A 457 6.91 93.87 8.96
CA ILE A 457 6.91 94.57 7.67
C ILE A 457 5.57 95.29 7.46
N GLU A 458 4.45 94.64 7.78
CA GLU A 458 3.13 95.25 7.69
C GLU A 458 3.01 96.49 8.61
N GLU A 459 3.56 96.43 9.83
CA GLU A 459 3.62 97.59 10.72
C GLU A 459 4.45 98.75 10.14
N GLU A 460 5.61 98.47 9.54
CA GLU A 460 6.43 99.51 8.90
C GLU A 460 5.76 100.10 7.65
N ILE A 461 5.09 99.28 6.85
CA ILE A 461 4.27 99.77 5.73
C ILE A 461 3.18 100.72 6.24
N GLN A 462 2.50 100.37 7.34
CA GLN A 462 1.48 101.24 7.92
C GLN A 462 2.07 102.57 8.44
N LYS A 463 3.23 102.55 9.08
CA LYS A 463 3.94 103.77 9.52
C LYS A 463 4.32 104.66 8.35
N VAL A 464 4.88 104.10 7.28
CA VAL A 464 5.24 104.84 6.06
C VAL A 464 3.99 105.43 5.42
N TYR A 465 2.90 104.68 5.35
CA TYR A 465 1.63 105.16 4.80
C TYR A 465 1.05 106.32 5.62
N ALA A 466 1.09 106.23 6.96
CA ALA A 466 0.68 107.31 7.85
C ALA A 466 1.56 108.56 7.70
N ALA A 467 2.89 108.39 7.59
CA ALA A 467 3.82 109.48 7.34
C ALA A 467 3.56 110.15 5.98
N PHE A 468 3.31 109.34 4.94
CA PHE A 468 2.95 109.82 3.61
C PHE A 468 1.65 110.63 3.63
N LEU A 469 0.60 110.14 4.29
CA LEU A 469 -0.65 110.88 4.44
C LEU A 469 -0.45 112.21 5.19
N THR A 470 0.41 112.21 6.20
CA THR A 470 0.77 113.43 6.95
C THR A 470 1.54 114.41 6.06
N TYR A 471 2.45 113.92 5.24
CA TYR A 471 3.18 114.75 4.28
C TYR A 471 2.24 115.35 3.21
N VAL A 472 1.33 114.55 2.67
CA VAL A 472 0.32 115.01 1.71
C VAL A 472 -0.57 116.07 2.32
N SER A 473 -1.01 115.91 3.57
CA SER A 473 -1.84 116.91 4.25
C SER A 473 -1.08 118.21 4.51
N GLN A 474 0.19 118.13 4.91
CA GLN A 474 1.07 119.30 5.06
C GLN A 474 1.28 120.01 3.72
N MET A 475 1.53 119.27 2.64
CA MET A 475 1.66 119.82 1.29
C MET A 475 0.39 120.51 0.82
N GLN A 476 -0.78 119.90 1.07
CA GLN A 476 -2.08 120.52 0.76
C GLN A 476 -2.32 121.79 1.59
N PHE A 477 -1.90 121.79 2.85
CA PHE A 477 -1.98 122.97 3.72
C PHE A 477 -1.07 124.10 3.26
N ILE A 478 0.19 123.81 2.91
CA ILE A 478 1.11 124.82 2.36
C ILE A 478 0.56 125.35 1.04
N ARG A 479 0.01 124.47 0.19
CA ARG A 479 -0.58 124.84 -1.10
C ARG A 479 -1.82 125.72 -0.93
N SER A 480 -2.61 125.55 0.13
CA SER A 480 -3.77 126.40 0.41
C SER A 480 -3.40 127.73 1.09
N GLN A 481 -2.24 127.79 1.78
CA GLN A 481 -1.72 129.01 2.37
C GLN A 481 -0.87 129.85 1.42
N MET A 482 -0.36 129.28 0.32
CA MET A 482 0.36 130.08 -0.65
C MET A 482 -0.61 131.02 -1.39
N PRO A 483 -0.39 132.35 -1.34
CA PRO A 483 -1.15 133.29 -2.14
C PRO A 483 -1.01 132.91 -3.61
N LEU A 484 -2.15 132.94 -4.33
CA LEU A 484 -2.22 132.89 -5.80
C LEU A 484 -1.52 134.14 -6.35
N SER A 485 -0.19 134.15 -6.31
CA SER A 485 0.63 135.25 -6.81
C SER A 485 1.76 134.69 -7.66
N LEU A 486 1.69 135.10 -8.93
CA LEU A 486 2.69 135.08 -9.99
C LEU A 486 2.88 133.77 -10.76
N ASP A 487 2.38 133.86 -12.00
CA ASP A 487 2.64 133.02 -13.17
C ASP A 487 4.00 132.34 -13.19
N LEU A 488 3.98 131.00 -13.23
CA LEU A 488 5.14 130.13 -13.49
C LEU A 488 5.84 130.39 -14.83
N SER A 489 5.35 131.31 -15.67
CA SER A 489 6.06 131.72 -16.89
C SER A 489 7.30 132.58 -16.59
N GLN A 490 7.42 133.19 -15.40
CA GLN A 490 8.59 134.02 -15.06
C GLN A 490 9.69 133.30 -14.26
N SER A 491 9.43 132.12 -13.70
CA SER A 491 10.47 131.34 -12.99
C SER A 491 11.15 130.29 -13.88
N ALA A 492 10.54 129.92 -15.00
CA ALA A 492 11.14 128.98 -15.96
C ALA A 492 12.31 129.58 -16.76
N SER A 493 12.45 130.91 -16.82
CA SER A 493 13.61 131.56 -17.43
C SER A 493 14.81 131.71 -16.49
N PHE A 494 14.66 131.52 -15.18
CA PHE A 494 15.77 131.70 -14.23
C PHE A 494 16.44 130.39 -13.79
N LEU A 495 15.78 129.24 -13.95
CA LEU A 495 16.37 127.93 -13.61
C LEU A 495 17.03 127.23 -14.81
N ALA A 496 16.98 127.82 -16.01
CA ALA A 496 17.62 127.26 -17.19
C ALA A 496 19.13 127.51 -17.27
N GLU A 497 19.71 128.41 -16.46
CA GLU A 497 21.11 128.82 -16.69
C GLU A 497 22.17 128.27 -15.72
N HIS A 498 21.83 127.58 -14.62
CA HIS A 498 22.86 127.00 -13.75
C HIS A 498 22.46 125.67 -13.08
N SER A 499 22.69 124.53 -13.76
CA SER A 499 23.36 123.35 -13.19
C SER A 499 23.46 122.20 -14.20
N GLU A 500 24.37 122.36 -15.15
CA GLU A 500 25.10 121.23 -15.70
C GLU A 500 26.04 120.65 -14.62
N LYS A 501 26.20 119.31 -14.61
CA LYS A 501 27.12 118.48 -13.82
C LYS A 501 26.64 118.00 -12.44
N THR A 502 25.92 116.87 -12.44
CA THR A 502 26.48 115.62 -11.86
C THR A 502 25.73 114.40 -12.39
N HIS A 503 26.41 113.66 -13.27
CA HIS A 503 26.16 112.24 -13.47
C HIS A 503 26.49 111.49 -12.18
N ARG A 504 25.53 110.74 -11.64
CA ARG A 504 25.81 109.45 -11.02
C ARG A 504 24.68 108.49 -11.40
N GLY A 505 24.89 107.80 -12.51
CA GLY A 505 24.15 106.60 -12.79
C GLY A 505 24.50 105.54 -11.75
N SER A 506 23.49 104.91 -11.19
CA SER A 506 23.57 103.51 -10.80
C SER A 506 22.18 102.91 -11.00
N PRO A 507 21.88 102.40 -12.21
CA PRO A 507 20.83 101.45 -12.41
C PRO A 507 21.40 100.09 -11.98
N LEU A 508 21.15 99.69 -10.73
CA LEU A 508 21.41 98.30 -10.35
C LEU A 508 20.35 97.45 -11.04
N ALA A 509 20.88 96.66 -11.96
CA ALA A 509 20.18 95.67 -12.74
C ALA A 509 19.40 94.70 -11.86
N CYS A 510 18.31 94.20 -12.43
CA CYS A 510 17.70 92.94 -12.08
C CYS A 510 18.77 91.85 -11.91
N GLU A 511 19.11 91.51 -10.68
CA GLU A 511 19.50 90.13 -10.34
C GLU A 511 18.22 89.42 -9.90
N ARG A 512 17.39 89.11 -10.89
CA ARG A 512 16.37 88.08 -10.79
C ARG A 512 17.12 86.78 -11.07
N GLU A 513 17.92 86.33 -10.10
CA GLU A 513 18.48 84.98 -10.13
C GLU A 513 17.32 84.02 -9.98
N GLU A 514 16.94 83.45 -11.13
CA GLU A 514 16.12 82.27 -11.27
C GLU A 514 16.82 81.14 -10.49
N ASN A 515 16.40 80.93 -9.25
CA ASN A 515 16.72 79.77 -8.42
C ASN A 515 16.01 78.49 -8.96
N ASP A 516 15.96 78.31 -10.28
CA ASP A 516 15.40 77.12 -10.91
C ASP A 516 16.45 75.99 -11.05
N ASP A 517 17.74 76.28 -10.83
CA ASP A 517 18.81 75.26 -10.84
C ASP A 517 18.81 74.36 -9.58
N PHE A 518 18.15 74.76 -8.50
CA PHE A 518 18.00 73.88 -7.34
C PHE A 518 16.94 72.78 -7.57
N LEU A 519 15.92 73.05 -8.39
CA LEU A 519 14.88 72.04 -8.72
C LEU A 519 15.31 71.08 -9.82
N ALA A 520 16.19 71.48 -10.73
CA ALA A 520 16.77 70.57 -11.73
C ALA A 520 17.73 69.54 -11.10
N SER A 521 18.41 69.91 -10.01
CA SER A 521 19.36 69.04 -9.32
C SER A 521 18.71 67.85 -8.61
N LEU A 522 17.43 67.96 -8.19
CA LEU A 522 16.74 66.86 -7.49
C LEU A 522 16.13 65.80 -8.42
N LEU A 523 16.01 66.10 -9.72
CA LEU A 523 15.39 65.19 -10.70
C LEU A 523 16.40 64.39 -11.54
N ALA A 524 17.71 64.52 -11.28
CA ALA A 524 18.74 63.85 -12.05
C ALA A 524 19.25 62.51 -11.45
N GLU A 525 18.83 62.13 -10.24
CA GLU A 525 19.26 60.87 -9.60
C GLU A 525 18.26 59.72 -9.82
N SER A 526 18.09 59.30 -11.08
CA SER A 526 17.56 57.96 -11.38
C SER A 526 17.85 57.57 -12.83
N SER A 527 19.11 57.25 -13.14
CA SER A 527 19.46 56.53 -14.37
C SER A 527 19.74 55.06 -14.04
N PRO A 528 18.87 54.11 -14.44
CA PRO A 528 19.12 52.69 -14.28
C PRO A 528 20.13 52.21 -15.32
N SER A 529 21.20 51.58 -14.83
CA SER A 529 22.26 50.98 -15.62
C SER A 529 21.71 49.89 -16.55
N SER A 530 21.76 50.12 -17.86
CA SER A 530 21.51 49.09 -18.88
C SER A 530 22.72 48.15 -18.93
N LEU A 531 22.60 47.00 -18.26
CA LEU A 531 23.55 45.89 -18.40
C LEU A 531 23.36 45.24 -19.77
N GLY A 532 24.48 45.08 -20.46
CA GLY A 532 24.56 44.79 -21.87
C GLY A 532 24.19 43.37 -22.25
N GLU A 533 23.71 43.27 -23.48
CA GLU A 533 23.49 42.06 -24.24
C GLU A 533 24.83 41.41 -24.61
N GLU A 534 25.29 40.41 -23.84
CA GLU A 534 26.34 39.51 -24.30
C GLU A 534 25.73 38.36 -25.10
N LYS A 535 25.78 38.52 -26.42
CA LYS A 535 25.67 37.43 -27.41
C LYS A 535 26.98 36.67 -27.45
N GLU A 536 27.03 35.46 -26.88
CA GLU A 536 28.05 34.46 -27.24
C GLU A 536 27.44 33.11 -27.61
N ASN A 537 27.52 32.85 -28.92
CA ASN A 537 27.93 31.61 -29.58
C ASN A 537 27.29 30.27 -29.19
N LEU A 538 26.42 29.82 -30.09
CA LEU A 538 26.08 28.42 -30.34
C LEU A 538 27.34 27.54 -30.52
N PRO A 539 27.40 26.37 -29.86
CA PRO A 539 28.07 25.19 -30.38
C PRO A 539 27.05 24.26 -31.07
N GLN A 540 27.52 23.69 -32.16
CA GLN A 540 26.79 22.91 -33.13
C GLN A 540 26.18 21.62 -32.56
N SER A 541 24.99 21.34 -33.09
CA SER A 541 24.25 20.08 -33.09
C SER A 541 25.13 18.85 -33.33
N ARG A 542 25.05 17.86 -32.44
CA ARG A 542 25.47 16.48 -32.67
C ARG A 542 24.21 15.59 -32.64
N PRO A 543 23.72 15.08 -33.79
CA PRO A 543 22.63 14.12 -33.82
C PRO A 543 23.21 12.71 -33.71
N THR A 544 22.75 11.89 -32.76
CA THR A 544 22.93 10.41 -32.75
C THR A 544 22.32 9.83 -31.48
N ALA A 545 21.09 9.31 -31.56
CA ALA A 545 20.58 8.29 -30.63
C ALA A 545 19.20 7.76 -31.06
N ALA A 546 18.38 8.58 -31.75
CA ALA A 546 17.01 8.18 -32.07
C ALA A 546 16.89 7.21 -33.27
N ALA A 547 17.90 7.12 -34.15
CA ALA A 547 17.81 6.29 -35.36
C ALA A 547 18.18 4.80 -35.15
N ASP A 548 18.78 4.44 -34.01
CA ASP A 548 19.16 3.04 -33.73
C ASP A 548 18.05 2.23 -33.04
N ALA A 549 16.97 2.87 -32.60
CA ALA A 549 15.85 2.17 -31.98
C ALA A 549 14.97 1.42 -33.00
N GLU A 550 14.88 1.87 -34.24
CA GLU A 550 14.01 1.23 -35.24
C GLU A 550 14.64 0.02 -35.94
N ARG A 551 15.97 -0.15 -35.91
CA ARG A 551 16.61 -1.34 -36.52
C ARG A 551 16.65 -2.56 -35.63
N ARG A 552 16.40 -2.45 -34.32
CA ARG A 552 16.41 -3.62 -33.41
C ARG A 552 15.08 -4.36 -33.30
N LEU A 553 14.02 -3.85 -33.91
CA LEU A 553 12.71 -4.50 -33.92
C LEU A 553 12.49 -5.45 -35.12
N ALA A 554 13.43 -5.55 -36.06
CA ALA A 554 13.28 -6.39 -37.25
C ALA A 554 13.84 -7.83 -37.13
N ASP A 555 14.57 -8.17 -36.07
CA ASP A 555 15.29 -9.46 -35.99
C ASP A 555 14.64 -10.53 -35.08
N PHE A 556 13.44 -10.31 -34.54
CA PHE A 556 12.72 -11.35 -33.80
C PHE A 556 11.82 -12.18 -34.73
N SER A 557 12.46 -13.12 -35.44
CA SER A 557 11.76 -14.20 -36.16
C SER A 557 11.20 -15.24 -35.17
N PRO A 558 9.90 -15.58 -35.21
CA PRO A 558 9.25 -16.44 -34.23
C PRO A 558 9.36 -17.92 -34.63
N GLU A 559 10.56 -18.51 -34.52
CA GLU A 559 10.75 -19.94 -34.86
C GLU A 559 10.96 -20.88 -33.66
N LYS A 560 10.93 -20.36 -32.42
CA LYS A 560 11.13 -21.19 -31.21
C LYS A 560 9.85 -21.67 -30.51
N GLY A 561 8.67 -21.47 -31.12
CA GLY A 561 7.38 -21.89 -30.54
C GLY A 561 6.96 -23.35 -30.78
N ARG A 562 7.60 -24.10 -31.68
CA ARG A 562 7.08 -25.40 -32.15
C ARG A 562 7.53 -26.65 -31.38
N LYS A 563 8.38 -26.54 -30.36
CA LYS A 563 8.87 -27.73 -29.61
C LYS A 563 8.04 -28.13 -28.38
N ARG A 564 6.91 -27.46 -28.09
CA ARG A 564 6.06 -27.81 -26.93
C ARG A 564 4.82 -28.65 -27.27
N LEU A 565 4.58 -28.98 -28.53
CA LEU A 565 3.41 -29.77 -28.95
C LEU A 565 3.69 -31.28 -29.11
N SER A 566 4.92 -31.75 -28.95
CA SER A 566 5.24 -33.19 -29.12
C SER A 566 5.07 -34.04 -27.86
N CYS A 567 4.91 -33.43 -26.67
CA CYS A 567 4.80 -34.22 -25.43
C CYS A 567 3.38 -34.73 -25.17
N LEU A 568 2.35 -34.16 -25.80
CA LEU A 568 0.96 -34.59 -25.56
C LEU A 568 0.61 -35.87 -26.33
N ASP A 569 1.26 -36.13 -27.46
CA ASP A 569 0.97 -37.34 -28.24
C ASP A 569 1.57 -38.62 -27.59
N GLU A 570 2.70 -38.50 -26.88
CA GLU A 570 3.34 -39.65 -26.21
C GLU A 570 2.52 -40.18 -25.02
N GLU A 571 1.91 -39.30 -24.21
CA GLU A 571 1.08 -39.74 -23.07
C GLU A 571 -0.16 -40.51 -23.53
N THR A 572 -0.77 -40.12 -24.64
CA THR A 572 -1.93 -40.83 -25.22
C THR A 572 -1.57 -42.19 -25.81
N GLU A 573 -0.37 -42.37 -26.36
CA GLU A 573 0.08 -43.69 -26.82
C GLU A 573 0.36 -44.65 -25.66
N GLU A 574 0.89 -44.14 -24.55
CA GLU A 574 1.24 -44.98 -23.40
C GLU A 574 -0.01 -45.46 -22.63
N GLU A 575 -1.04 -44.62 -22.50
CA GLU A 575 -2.36 -45.03 -21.99
C GLU A 575 -3.03 -46.10 -22.89
N ALA A 576 -2.94 -45.95 -24.21
CA ALA A 576 -3.49 -46.94 -25.14
C ALA A 576 -2.80 -48.31 -25.00
N ARG A 577 -1.47 -48.34 -24.82
CA ARG A 577 -0.70 -49.57 -24.60
C ARG A 577 -1.01 -50.22 -23.25
N MET A 578 -1.28 -49.44 -22.20
CA MET A 578 -1.69 -49.96 -20.89
C MET A 578 -3.04 -50.68 -20.98
N HIS A 579 -4.02 -50.09 -21.67
CA HIS A 579 -5.33 -50.71 -21.86
C HIS A 579 -5.30 -51.98 -22.71
N GLU A 580 -4.38 -52.09 -23.67
CA GLU A 580 -4.17 -53.33 -24.45
C GLU A 580 -3.61 -54.46 -23.57
N ARG A 581 -2.67 -54.17 -22.67
CA ARG A 581 -2.10 -55.18 -21.74
C ARG A 581 -3.13 -55.71 -20.73
N GLU A 582 -4.03 -54.85 -20.27
CA GLU A 582 -5.13 -55.30 -19.40
C GLU A 582 -6.07 -56.27 -20.13
N ARG A 583 -6.41 -55.98 -21.39
CA ARG A 583 -7.26 -56.88 -22.21
C ARG A 583 -6.57 -58.21 -22.54
N GLU A 584 -5.25 -58.22 -22.72
CA GLU A 584 -4.51 -59.48 -22.88
C GLU A 584 -4.46 -60.30 -21.59
N SER A 585 -4.39 -59.65 -20.42
CA SER A 585 -4.39 -60.33 -19.13
C SER A 585 -5.72 -61.05 -18.86
N ASP A 586 -6.84 -60.43 -19.23
CA ASP A 586 -8.17 -61.04 -19.11
C ASP A 586 -8.37 -62.24 -20.07
N ARG A 587 -7.64 -62.30 -21.19
CA ARG A 587 -7.68 -63.47 -22.10
C ARG A 587 -6.89 -64.66 -21.59
N LEU A 588 -5.85 -64.45 -20.79
CA LEU A 588 -5.00 -65.53 -20.29
C LEU A 588 -5.56 -66.24 -19.06
N PHE A 589 -6.51 -65.62 -18.35
CA PHE A 589 -7.15 -66.22 -17.17
C PHE A 589 -8.67 -66.12 -17.24
N PRO A 590 -9.33 -66.91 -18.11
CA PRO A 590 -10.77 -67.07 -18.00
C PRO A 590 -11.06 -67.73 -16.64
N ALA A 591 -11.70 -66.97 -15.75
CA ALA A 591 -12.10 -67.45 -14.43
C ALA A 591 -12.86 -68.78 -14.59
N ALA A 592 -12.22 -69.87 -14.14
CA ALA A 592 -12.80 -71.19 -14.11
C ALA A 592 -14.04 -71.16 -13.21
N ARG A 593 -15.23 -71.11 -13.84
CA ARG A 593 -16.49 -71.39 -13.17
C ARG A 593 -16.51 -72.88 -12.84
N GLU A 594 -16.09 -73.23 -11.64
CA GLU A 594 -16.35 -74.54 -11.08
C GLU A 594 -17.87 -74.72 -10.90
N PRO A 595 -18.46 -75.81 -11.42
CA PRO A 595 -19.86 -76.10 -11.23
C PRO A 595 -20.08 -76.64 -9.82
N ARG A 596 -20.96 -75.97 -9.06
CA ARG A 596 -21.56 -76.50 -7.84
C ARG A 596 -22.47 -77.66 -8.22
N GLU A 597 -22.02 -78.89 -8.03
CA GLU A 597 -22.91 -80.06 -8.00
C GLU A 597 -23.13 -80.45 -6.54
N ASP A 598 -24.24 -79.92 -6.00
CA ASP A 598 -24.92 -80.43 -4.82
C ASP A 598 -25.48 -81.83 -5.17
N GLY A 599 -24.70 -82.87 -4.87
CA GLY A 599 -25.09 -84.27 -5.00
C GLY A 599 -25.22 -84.91 -3.63
N ASP A 600 -26.44 -84.96 -3.12
CA ASP A 600 -26.82 -85.68 -1.89
C ASP A 600 -26.37 -87.14 -1.97
N PHE A 601 -25.37 -87.52 -1.17
CA PHE A 601 -24.96 -88.91 -0.99
C PHE A 601 -25.83 -89.57 0.08
N PRO A 602 -26.66 -90.58 -0.27
CA PRO A 602 -27.46 -91.30 0.71
C PRO A 602 -26.58 -92.26 1.52
N MET A 603 -26.64 -92.08 2.84
CA MET A 603 -26.04 -92.94 3.86
C MET A 603 -26.60 -94.37 3.77
N TYR A 604 -25.84 -95.30 3.21
CA TYR A 604 -26.12 -96.73 3.36
C TYR A 604 -25.67 -97.19 4.75
N GLY A 605 -26.62 -97.24 5.68
CA GLY A 605 -26.52 -98.06 6.88
C GLY A 605 -27.00 -99.47 6.56
N HIS A 606 -26.07 -100.40 6.33
CA HIS A 606 -26.36 -101.82 6.42
C HIS A 606 -25.85 -102.32 7.77
N ALA A 607 -26.80 -102.59 8.65
CA ALA A 607 -26.64 -103.45 9.79
C ALA A 607 -26.74 -104.91 9.31
N GLU A 608 -25.63 -105.64 9.41
CA GLU A 608 -25.52 -107.06 9.74
C GLU A 608 -24.09 -107.35 10.20
#